data_AF-A0A5D8YW06-F1
#
_entry.id   AF-A0A5D8YW06-F1
#
_cell.length_a   1.000
_cell.length_b   1.000
_cell.length_c   1.000
_cell.angle_alpha   90.00
_cell.angle_beta   90.00
_cell.angle_gamma   90.00
#
_symmetry.space_group_name_H-M   'P 1'
#
loop_
_entity.id
_entity.type
_entity.pdbx_description
1 polymer ?
#
loop_
_entity_poly.entity_id
_entity_poly.type
_entity_poly.pdbx_seq_one_letter_code
_entity_poly.pdbx_strand_id
1 'polypeptide(L)'
;MARITNGILGGFSGKVGSVVGCRWKNIEYTRSLPAKPSGPPSEKQLAARAKFRFLNNWLNDKAAFFATSFINHTVDITPSLSHACGVCIK
;
A
#
# COMPACT_ATOMS: atom_id res chain seq x y z
N MET A 1 -4.20 6.45 -14.27
CA MET A 1 -4.82 7.59 -14.97
C MET A 1 -5.37 8.56 -13.93
N ALA A 2 -5.30 9.88 -14.14
CA ALA A 2 -5.80 10.84 -13.15
C ALA A 2 -7.31 10.83 -13.02
N ARG A 3 -7.81 11.15 -11.82
CA ARG A 3 -9.23 11.25 -11.46
C ARG A 3 -9.47 12.55 -10.70
N ILE A 4 -10.57 13.23 -11.03
CA ILE A 4 -11.04 14.40 -10.30
C ILE A 4 -12.23 13.94 -9.45
N THR A 5 -12.13 14.06 -8.13
CA THR A 5 -13.19 13.60 -7.21
C THR A 5 -14.06 14.73 -6.68
N ASN A 6 -13.53 15.96 -6.64
CA ASN A 6 -14.14 17.10 -5.92
C ASN A 6 -14.63 18.22 -6.87
N GLY A 7 -15.01 17.88 -8.11
CA GLY A 7 -15.43 18.86 -9.13
C GLY A 7 -14.28 19.66 -9.75
N ILE A 8 -14.60 20.64 -10.60
CA ILE A 8 -13.61 21.35 -11.45
C ILE A 8 -12.61 22.21 -10.67
N LEU A 9 -13.00 22.70 -9.48
CA LEU A 9 -12.14 23.48 -8.58
C LEU A 9 -11.39 22.62 -7.56
N GLY A 10 -11.65 21.31 -7.54
CA GLY A 10 -11.00 20.36 -6.65
C GLY A 10 -9.69 19.82 -7.23
N GLY A 11 -8.79 19.38 -6.36
CA GLY A 11 -7.57 18.71 -6.79
C GLY A 11 -7.83 17.38 -7.49
N PHE A 12 -6.86 16.95 -8.29
CA PHE A 12 -6.90 15.69 -9.02
C PHE A 12 -5.95 14.68 -8.38
N SER A 13 -6.31 13.40 -8.43
CA SER A 13 -5.49 12.29 -7.96
C SER A 13 -4.98 11.47 -9.13
N GLY A 14 -3.66 11.36 -9.26
CA GLY A 14 -3.00 10.61 -10.31
C GLY A 14 -2.32 11.48 -11.37
N LYS A 15 -1.91 10.84 -12.47
CA LYS A 15 -1.05 11.43 -13.50
C LYS A 15 -1.83 12.18 -14.58
N VAL A 16 -1.52 13.46 -14.78
CA VAL A 16 -1.97 14.33 -15.88
C VAL A 16 -0.72 14.87 -16.60
N GLY A 17 -0.40 14.33 -17.77
CA GLY A 17 0.81 14.72 -18.51
C GLY A 17 2.10 14.56 -17.69
N SER A 18 2.83 15.67 -17.51
CA SER A 18 4.08 15.77 -16.73
C SER A 18 3.87 15.99 -15.23
N VAL A 19 2.63 16.18 -14.79
CA VAL A 19 2.28 16.47 -13.39
C VAL A 19 1.51 15.30 -12.78
N VAL A 20 1.72 15.07 -11.49
CA VAL A 20 0.98 14.09 -10.70
C VAL A 20 0.35 14.81 -9.51
N GLY A 21 -0.97 14.77 -9.44
CA GLY A 21 -1.74 15.27 -8.30
C GLY A 21 -1.81 14.21 -7.21
N CYS A 22 -1.54 14.61 -5.97
CA CYS A 22 -1.52 13.73 -4.80
C CYS A 22 -2.10 14.42 -3.59
N ARG A 23 -2.55 13.60 -2.64
CA ARG A 23 -3.11 14.06 -1.38
C ARG A 23 -2.34 13.46 -0.22
N TRP A 24 -1.95 14.30 0.72
CA TRP A 24 -1.28 13.90 1.95
C TRP A 24 -1.83 14.71 3.11
N LYS A 25 -2.22 14.04 4.21
CA LYS A 25 -2.82 14.68 5.40
C LYS A 25 -3.93 15.69 5.05
N ASN A 26 -4.81 15.33 4.11
CA ASN A 26 -5.90 16.18 3.59
C ASN A 26 -5.48 17.45 2.84
N ILE A 27 -4.20 17.61 2.51
CA ILE A 27 -3.71 18.67 1.64
C ILE A 27 -3.48 18.08 0.25
N GLU A 28 -4.08 18.71 -0.76
CA GLU A 28 -3.92 18.36 -2.16
C GLU A 28 -2.74 19.16 -2.73
N TYR A 29 -1.78 18.48 -3.34
CA TYR A 29 -0.59 19.11 -3.91
C TYR A 29 -0.20 18.41 -5.20
N THR A 30 0.45 19.17 -6.07
CA THR A 30 0.96 18.70 -7.36
C THR A 30 2.46 18.54 -7.30
N ARG A 31 2.97 17.43 -7.83
CA ARG A 31 4.41 17.23 -8.05
C ARG A 31 4.70 16.96 -9.51
N SER A 32 5.94 17.19 -9.93
CA SER A 32 6.42 16.71 -11.23
C SER A 32 6.43 15.18 -11.26
N LEU A 33 6.29 14.63 -12.46
CA LEU A 33 6.51 13.22 -12.71
C LEU A 33 7.96 12.87 -12.30
N PRO A 34 8.18 11.80 -11.51
CA PRO A 34 9.53 11.39 -11.18
C PRO A 34 10.29 11.07 -12.46
N ALA A 35 11.53 11.56 -12.56
CA ALA A 35 12.40 11.25 -13.68
C ALA A 35 12.67 9.74 -13.73
N LYS A 36 12.61 9.17 -14.93
CA LYS A 36 13.05 7.79 -15.12
C LYS A 36 14.58 7.75 -14.94
N PRO A 37 15.12 6.89 -14.06
CA PRO A 37 16.56 6.75 -13.95
C PRO A 37 17.12 6.20 -15.27
N SER A 38 18.16 6.86 -15.80
CA SER A 38 18.75 6.54 -17.11
C SER A 38 19.87 5.48 -17.06
N GLY A 39 20.19 4.94 -15.88
CA GLY A 39 21.36 4.08 -15.68
C GLY A 39 21.10 2.88 -14.77
N PRO A 40 22.09 1.97 -14.66
CA PRO A 40 22.02 0.85 -13.74
C PRO A 40 21.94 1.33 -12.29
N PRO A 41 21.32 0.53 -11.40
CA PRO A 41 21.21 0.90 -10.00
C PRO A 41 22.57 0.98 -9.33
N SER A 42 22.76 2.00 -8.48
CA SER A 42 23.93 2.12 -7.62
C SER A 42 24.03 0.94 -6.65
N GLU A 43 25.25 0.60 -6.22
CA GLU A 43 25.50 -0.44 -5.22
C GLU A 43 24.67 -0.25 -3.94
N LYS A 44 24.53 0.98 -3.45
CA LYS A 44 23.67 1.31 -2.30
C LYS A 44 22.20 0.97 -2.57
N GLN A 45 21.72 1.20 -3.80
CA GLN A 45 20.36 0.86 -4.21
C GLN A 45 20.17 -0.65 -4.30
N LEU A 46 21.18 -1.40 -4.78
CA LEU A 46 21.16 -2.86 -4.81
C LEU A 46 21.13 -3.45 -3.40
N ALA A 47 21.94 -2.93 -2.47
CA ALA A 47 21.93 -3.36 -1.07
C ALA A 47 20.56 -3.14 -0.41
N ALA A 48 19.93 -2.00 -0.66
CA ALA A 48 18.57 -1.73 -0.15
C ALA A 48 17.54 -2.70 -0.73
N ARG A 49 17.59 -2.97 -2.05
CA ARG A 49 16.71 -3.94 -2.71
C ARG A 49 16.92 -5.36 -2.18
N ALA A 50 18.16 -5.76 -1.92
CA ALA A 50 18.49 -7.06 -1.37
C ALA A 50 17.91 -7.25 0.04
N LYS A 51 18.05 -6.23 0.92
CA LYS A 51 17.44 -6.22 2.25
C LYS A 51 15.92 -6.36 2.18
N PHE A 52 15.28 -5.57 1.31
CA PHE A 52 13.83 -5.64 1.13
C PHE A 52 13.36 -6.97 0.56
N ARG A 53 14.11 -7.53 -0.42
CA ARG A 53 13.82 -8.85 -0.99
C ARG A 53 13.92 -9.95 0.06
N PHE A 54 14.94 -9.91 0.91
CA PHE A 54 15.10 -10.88 1.99
C PHE A 54 13.90 -10.85 2.96
N LEU A 55 13.52 -9.65 3.43
CA LEU A 55 12.37 -9.49 4.33
C LEU A 55 11.07 -9.97 3.68
N ASN A 56 10.85 -9.64 2.40
CA ASN A 56 9.66 -10.07 1.69
C ASN A 56 9.60 -11.59 1.52
N ASN A 57 10.73 -12.24 1.21
CA ASN A 57 10.79 -13.69 1.11
C ASN A 57 10.49 -14.38 2.45
N TRP A 58 11.09 -13.88 3.54
CA TRP A 58 10.82 -14.38 4.88
C TRP A 58 9.35 -14.22 5.28
N LEU A 59 8.76 -13.05 4.99
CA LEU A 59 7.36 -12.79 5.31
C LEU A 59 6.41 -13.68 4.51
N ASN A 60 6.67 -13.88 3.21
CA ASN A 60 5.83 -14.73 2.37
C ASN A 60 5.88 -16.20 2.81
N ASP A 61 7.06 -16.69 3.20
CA ASP A 61 7.21 -18.06 3.73
C ASP A 61 6.42 -18.28 5.04
N LYS A 62 6.23 -17.22 5.83
CA LYS A 62 5.49 -17.26 7.11
C LYS A 62 4.08 -16.71 7.02
N ALA A 63 3.58 -16.37 5.83
CA ALA A 63 2.29 -15.72 5.64
C ALA A 63 1.11 -16.56 6.20
N ALA A 64 1.14 -17.89 6.02
CA ALA A 64 0.11 -18.78 6.53
C ALA A 64 0.09 -18.81 8.08
N PHE A 65 1.27 -18.85 8.71
CA PHE A 65 1.39 -18.78 10.16
C PHE A 65 0.77 -17.49 10.69
N PHE A 66 1.17 -16.34 10.12
CA PHE A 66 0.63 -15.04 10.51
C PHE A 66 -0.88 -14.95 10.31
N ALA A 67 -1.41 -15.42 9.17
CA ALA A 67 -2.85 -15.42 8.91
C ALA A 67 -3.63 -16.18 10.00
N THR A 68 -3.17 -17.38 10.37
CA THR A 68 -3.82 -18.17 11.43
C THR A 68 -3.68 -17.55 12.81
N SER A 69 -2.50 -17.04 13.18
CA SER A 69 -2.29 -16.43 14.49
C SER A 69 -3.11 -15.16 14.68
N PHE A 70 -3.24 -14.33 13.65
CA PHE A 70 -4.03 -13.10 13.73
C PHE A 70 -5.53 -13.40 13.84
N ILE A 71 -6.04 -14.41 13.14
CA ILE A 71 -7.43 -14.87 13.28
C ILE A 71 -7.69 -15.32 14.72
N ASN A 72 -6.83 -16.19 15.27
CA ASN A 72 -7.00 -16.71 16.63
C ASN A 72 -6.96 -15.59 17.68
N HIS A 73 -6.02 -14.65 17.55
CA HIS A 73 -5.91 -13.51 18.47
C HIS A 73 -7.14 -12.58 18.46
N THR A 74 -7.82 -12.45 17.32
CA THR A 74 -9.07 -11.66 17.26
C THR A 74 -10.27 -12.34 17.94
N VAL A 75 -10.26 -13.67 18.05
CA VAL A 75 -11.28 -14.42 18.79
C VAL A 75 -11.15 -14.21 20.29
N ASP A 76 -9.91 -14.11 20.80
CA ASP A 76 -9.64 -13.95 22.23
C ASP A 76 -9.91 -12.51 22.74
N ILE A 77 -9.70 -11.49 21.89
CA ILE A 77 -9.90 -10.08 22.26
C ILE A 77 -11.38 -9.66 22.17
N THR A 78 -12.19 -10.36 21.37
CA THR A 78 -13.64 -10.10 21.26
C THR A 78 -14.45 -11.40 21.30
N PRO A 79 -14.76 -11.96 22.49
CA PRO A 79 -15.55 -13.19 22.60
C PRO A 79 -16.98 -13.05 22.06
N SER A 80 -17.48 -11.83 21.85
CA SER A 80 -18.86 -11.54 21.42
C SER A 80 -19.12 -11.58 19.90
N LEU A 81 -18.10 -11.78 19.06
CA LEU A 81 -18.29 -11.93 17.60
C LEU A 81 -18.47 -13.39 17.14
N SER A 82 -18.44 -14.34 18.06
CA SER A 82 -18.70 -15.76 17.81
C SER A 82 -20.11 -16.08 17.29
N HIS A 83 -21.03 -15.11 17.30
CA HIS A 83 -22.41 -15.27 16.80
C HIS A 83 -22.74 -14.44 15.54
N ALA A 84 -21.78 -13.73 14.93
CA ALA A 84 -22.11 -12.81 13.81
C ALA A 84 -21.31 -12.98 12.51
N CYS A 85 -20.37 -13.93 12.40
CA CYS A 85 -19.60 -14.11 11.16
C CYS A 85 -19.87 -15.46 10.48
N GLY A 86 -21.14 -15.70 10.15
CA GLY A 86 -21.57 -16.76 9.22
C GLY A 86 -22.02 -16.23 7.86
N VAL A 87 -21.97 -14.92 7.61
CA VAL A 87 -22.53 -14.30 6.40
C VAL A 87 -21.61 -13.16 5.94
N CYS A 88 -20.48 -13.48 5.31
CA CYS A 88 -19.75 -12.56 4.43
C CYS A 88 -18.62 -13.27 3.66
N ILE A 89 -18.90 -14.47 3.14
CA ILE A 89 -18.16 -15.05 2.02
C ILE A 89 -19.19 -15.67 1.07
N LYS A 90 -19.91 -14.80 0.36
CA LYS A 90 -20.49 -15.11 -0.95
C LYS A 90 -20.57 -13.82 -1.76
#